data_AF-A0A832EX28-F1
#
_entry.id   AF-A0A832EX28-F1
#
_cell.length_a   1.000
_cell.length_b   1.000
_cell.length_c   1.000
_cell.angle_alpha   90.00
_cell.angle_beta   90.00
_cell.angle_gamma   90.00
#
_symmetry.space_group_name_H-M   'P 1'
#
loop_
_entity.id
_entity.type
_entity.pdbx_description
1 polymer ?
#
loop_
_entity_poly.entity_id
_entity_poly.type
_entity_poly.pdbx_seq_one_letter_code
_entity_poly.pdbx_strand_id
1 'polypeptide(L)'
;MSTVPMPPMIAASIIAIGIAYAIFSVVLQRKLVDPKRMREIQYKVNMLSKDLNAMIKNNASKEEISNKQKELMPLMSENMKKQFKPMIVILPIFFLVYYVLLGALYSGVANDTVYFIMPLNYKGLFFATVLILGFILSIVILIYDRIKAKEEQKQSQMTEGTGSSLHPQEINK
;
A
#
# COMPACT_ATOMS: atom_id res chain seq x y z
N MET A 1 7.18 27.82 27.26
CA MET A 1 6.68 26.55 27.81
C MET A 1 7.90 25.73 28.20
N SER A 2 8.08 25.46 29.50
CA SER A 2 9.19 24.62 29.97
C SER A 2 8.88 23.18 29.57
N THR A 3 9.66 22.62 28.65
CA THR A 3 9.51 21.22 28.24
C THR A 3 10.21 20.32 29.25
N VAL A 4 9.46 19.40 29.84
CA VAL A 4 10.04 18.35 30.69
C VAL A 4 10.56 17.24 29.76
N PRO A 5 11.81 16.78 29.91
CA PRO A 5 12.34 15.69 29.10
C PRO A 5 11.59 14.39 29.45
N MET A 6 11.06 13.71 28.44
CA MET A 6 10.34 12.45 28.64
C MET A 6 11.30 11.35 29.13
N PRO A 7 10.92 10.57 30.14
CA PRO A 7 11.71 9.41 30.56
C PRO A 7 11.95 8.43 29.40
N PRO A 8 13.19 7.94 29.21
CA PRO A 8 13.54 7.10 28.07
C PRO A 8 12.74 5.79 28.01
N MET A 9 12.37 5.23 29.16
CA MET A 9 11.52 4.03 29.24
C MET A 9 10.11 4.26 28.69
N ILE A 10 9.55 5.45 28.94
CA ILE A 10 8.23 5.83 28.42
C ILE A 10 8.32 6.02 26.90
N ALA A 11 9.32 6.76 26.43
CA ALA A 11 9.56 6.93 25.00
C ALA A 11 9.74 5.59 24.28
N ALA A 12 10.52 4.66 24.84
CA ALA A 12 10.71 3.32 24.30
C ALA A 12 9.40 2.52 24.23
N SER A 13 8.54 2.61 25.26
CA SER A 13 7.24 1.93 25.26
C SER A 13 6.29 2.48 24.18
N ILE A 14 6.28 3.79 23.94
CA ILE A 14 5.49 4.42 22.88
C ILE A 14 5.98 3.97 21.50
N ILE A 15 7.30 3.92 21.30
CA ILE A 15 7.91 3.41 20.07
C ILE A 15 7.54 1.95 19.85
N ALA A 16 7.59 1.11 20.88
CA ALA A 16 7.20 -0.30 20.81
C ALA A 16 5.73 -0.47 20.38
N ILE A 17 4.82 0.32 20.95
CA ILE A 17 3.40 0.35 20.54
C ILE A 17 3.26 0.80 19.08
N GLY A 18 4.03 1.81 18.66
CA GLY A 18 4.08 2.28 17.27
C GLY A 18 4.54 1.20 16.28
N ILE A 19 5.59 0.45 16.64
CA ILE A 19 6.09 -0.69 15.85
C ILE A 19 5.02 -1.77 15.75
N ALA A 20 4.42 -2.17 16.88
CA ALA A 20 3.38 -3.20 16.91
C ALA A 20 2.18 -2.78 16.05
N TYR A 21 1.75 -1.53 16.14
CA TYR A 21 0.68 -0.97 15.31
C TYR A 21 1.06 -0.98 13.82
N ALA A 22 2.27 -0.55 13.45
CA ALA A 22 2.72 -0.52 12.07
C ALA A 22 2.70 -1.93 11.44
N ILE A 23 3.25 -2.93 12.14
CA ILE A 23 3.23 -4.33 11.72
C ILE A 23 1.79 -4.83 11.58
N PHE A 24 0.96 -4.61 12.59
CA PHE A 24 -0.45 -4.99 12.57
C PHE A 24 -1.18 -4.37 11.37
N SER A 25 -0.96 -3.08 11.12
CA SER A 25 -1.58 -2.35 10.01
C SER A 25 -1.21 -2.95 8.66
N VAL A 26 0.07 -3.31 8.45
CA VAL A 26 0.53 -3.93 7.20
C VAL A 26 -0.06 -5.32 7.02
N VAL A 27 -0.10 -6.13 8.08
CA VAL A 27 -0.72 -7.46 8.03
C VAL A 27 -2.20 -7.34 7.65
N LEU A 28 -2.91 -6.38 8.22
CA LEU A 28 -4.31 -6.14 7.92
C LEU A 28 -4.52 -5.65 6.49
N GLN A 29 -3.69 -4.73 5.99
CA GLN A 29 -3.71 -4.28 4.59
C GLN A 29 -3.56 -5.46 3.63
N ARG A 30 -2.57 -6.33 3.86
CA ARG A 30 -2.32 -7.49 2.99
C ARG A 30 -3.43 -8.52 3.02
N LYS A 31 -4.15 -8.67 4.13
CA LYS A 31 -5.33 -9.55 4.21
C LYS A 31 -6.55 -8.97 3.50
N LEU A 32 -6.68 -7.64 3.46
CA LEU A 32 -7.84 -6.97 2.88
C LEU A 32 -7.69 -6.64 1.39
N VAL A 33 -6.46 -6.58 0.88
CA VAL A 33 -6.14 -6.24 -0.50
C VAL A 33 -5.62 -7.47 -1.25
N ASP A 34 -6.26 -7.82 -2.36
CA ASP A 34 -5.76 -8.82 -3.29
C ASP A 34 -4.74 -8.19 -4.26
N PRO A 35 -3.42 -8.49 -4.13
CA PRO A 35 -2.39 -7.89 -4.95
C PRO A 35 -2.47 -8.31 -6.43
N LYS A 36 -3.01 -9.50 -6.75
CA LYS A 36 -3.13 -9.97 -8.14
C LYS A 36 -4.19 -9.17 -8.88
N ARG A 37 -5.39 -9.08 -8.30
CA ARG A 37 -6.48 -8.27 -8.85
C ARG A 37 -6.13 -6.79 -8.96
N MET A 38 -5.34 -6.28 -8.01
CA MET A 38 -4.86 -4.90 -8.06
C MET A 38 -3.96 -4.65 -9.29
N ARG A 39 -3.04 -5.58 -9.59
CA ARG A 39 -2.17 -5.50 -10.77
C ARG A 39 -2.96 -5.56 -12.08
N GLU A 40 -3.95 -6.45 -12.16
CA GLU A 40 -4.84 -6.56 -13.34
C GLU A 40 -5.58 -5.24 -13.62
N ILE A 41 -6.17 -4.64 -12.59
CA ILE A 41 -6.90 -3.38 -12.71
C ILE A 41 -5.94 -2.25 -13.11
N GLN A 42 -4.77 -2.15 -12.47
CA GLN A 42 -3.77 -1.16 -12.83
C GLN A 42 -3.30 -1.32 -14.27
N TYR A 43 -3.10 -2.55 -14.75
CA TYR A 43 -2.75 -2.81 -16.15
C TYR A 43 -3.84 -2.32 -17.11
N LYS A 44 -5.11 -2.68 -16.85
CA LYS A 44 -6.25 -2.25 -17.68
C LYS A 44 -6.43 -0.73 -17.67
N VAL A 45 -6.32 -0.10 -16.51
CA VAL A 45 -6.38 1.37 -16.35
C VAL A 45 -5.26 2.02 -17.17
N ASN A 46 -4.02 1.53 -17.06
CA ASN A 46 -2.89 2.08 -17.80
C ASN A 46 -3.06 1.92 -19.32
N MET A 47 -3.55 0.77 -19.79
CA MET A 47 -3.85 0.54 -21.20
C MET A 47 -4.93 1.49 -21.71
N LEU A 48 -6.08 1.55 -21.03
CA LEU A 48 -7.20 2.43 -21.42
C LEU A 48 -6.84 3.92 -21.32
N SER A 49 -6.03 4.32 -20.35
CA SER A 49 -5.52 5.70 -20.24
C SER A 49 -4.56 6.05 -21.39
N LYS A 50 -3.71 5.12 -21.83
CA LYS A 50 -2.85 5.32 -23.01
C LYS A 50 -3.68 5.48 -24.28
N ASP A 51 -4.67 4.62 -24.46
CA ASP A 51 -5.60 4.69 -25.58
C ASP A 51 -6.37 6.01 -25.61
N LEU A 52 -6.91 6.43 -24.47
CA LEU A 52 -7.62 7.70 -24.34
C LEU A 52 -6.72 8.88 -24.69
N ASN A 53 -5.47 8.87 -24.21
CA ASN A 53 -4.50 9.90 -24.54
C ASN A 53 -4.13 9.91 -26.04
N ALA A 54 -4.06 8.75 -26.69
CA ALA A 54 -3.85 8.66 -28.13
C ALA A 54 -5.05 9.22 -28.91
N MET A 55 -6.28 8.91 -28.48
CA MET A 55 -7.51 9.46 -29.08
C MET A 55 -7.59 10.98 -28.96
N ILE A 56 -7.24 11.53 -27.79
CA ILE A 56 -7.18 12.99 -27.57
C ILE A 56 -6.15 13.63 -28.50
N LYS A 57 -4.96 13.02 -28.64
CA LYS A 57 -3.91 13.52 -29.53
C LYS A 57 -4.31 13.48 -31.02
N ASN A 58 -5.11 12.48 -31.39
CA ASN A 58 -5.56 12.29 -32.77
C ASN A 58 -6.86 13.07 -33.08
N ASN A 59 -7.33 13.96 -32.20
CA ASN A 59 -8.58 14.70 -32.33
C ASN A 59 -9.80 13.80 -32.62
N ALA A 60 -9.86 12.63 -31.97
CA ALA A 60 -11.02 11.75 -32.02
C ALA A 60 -12.30 12.47 -31.57
N SER A 61 -13.46 11.97 -31.97
CA SER A 61 -14.73 12.62 -31.66
C SER A 61 -14.95 12.68 -30.14
N LYS A 62 -15.63 13.72 -29.66
CA LYS A 62 -15.99 13.85 -28.23
C LYS A 62 -16.79 12.65 -27.73
N GLU A 63 -17.54 12.00 -28.61
CA GLU A 63 -18.37 10.84 -28.29
C GLU A 63 -17.53 9.58 -28.05
N GLU A 64 -16.51 9.33 -28.89
CA GLU A 64 -15.58 8.21 -28.71
C GLU A 64 -14.73 8.36 -27.43
N ILE A 65 -14.28 9.58 -27.15
CA ILE A 65 -13.54 9.91 -25.91
C ILE A 65 -14.43 9.68 -24.69
N SER A 66 -15.69 10.12 -24.73
CA SER A 66 -16.67 9.94 -23.65
C SER A 66 -16.96 8.45 -23.40
N ASN A 67 -17.12 7.66 -24.46
CA ASN A 67 -17.35 6.22 -24.34
C ASN A 67 -16.15 5.50 -23.68
N LYS A 68 -14.91 5.83 -24.07
CA LYS A 68 -13.72 5.27 -23.40
C LYS A 68 -13.56 5.74 -21.96
N GLN A 69 -13.94 6.98 -21.62
CA GLN A 69 -13.97 7.42 -20.23
C GLN A 69 -14.97 6.62 -19.38
N LYS A 70 -16.14 6.30 -19.92
CA LYS A 70 -17.14 5.47 -19.23
C LYS A 70 -16.63 4.05 -18.95
N GLU A 71 -15.76 3.50 -19.79
CA GLU A 71 -15.10 2.21 -19.52
C GLU A 71 -14.01 2.30 -18.46
N LEU A 72 -13.31 3.45 -18.38
CA LEU A 72 -12.26 3.70 -17.40
C LEU A 72 -12.81 3.93 -15.99
N MET A 73 -13.94 4.64 -15.87
CA MET A 73 -14.55 4.98 -14.58
C MET A 73 -14.83 3.79 -13.65
N PRO A 74 -15.47 2.67 -14.09
CA PRO A 74 -15.72 1.53 -13.20
C PRO A 74 -14.43 0.88 -12.72
N LEU A 75 -13.39 0.81 -13.56
CA LEU A 75 -12.07 0.28 -13.17
C LEU A 75 -11.37 1.19 -12.16
N MET A 76 -11.44 2.51 -12.35
CA MET A 76 -10.94 3.48 -11.37
C MET A 76 -11.71 3.38 -10.05
N SER A 77 -13.04 3.26 -10.11
CA SER A 77 -13.89 3.09 -8.92
C SER A 77 -13.57 1.79 -8.18
N GLU A 78 -13.37 0.69 -8.90
CA GLU A 78 -12.97 -0.59 -8.29
C GLU A 78 -11.59 -0.48 -7.63
N ASN A 79 -10.62 0.15 -8.31
CA ASN A 79 -9.29 0.41 -7.76
C ASN A 79 -9.36 1.24 -6.47
N MET A 80 -10.11 2.34 -6.49
CA MET A 80 -10.34 3.18 -5.32
C MET A 80 -11.00 2.37 -4.20
N LYS A 81 -12.11 1.67 -4.45
CA LYS A 81 -12.79 0.86 -3.42
C LYS A 81 -11.84 -0.14 -2.75
N LYS A 82 -10.96 -0.79 -3.52
CA LYS A 82 -9.98 -1.73 -2.98
C LYS A 82 -8.91 -1.04 -2.13
N GLN A 83 -8.52 0.19 -2.45
CA GLN A 83 -7.58 0.99 -1.65
C GLN A 83 -8.24 1.64 -0.42
N PHE A 84 -9.50 2.06 -0.52
CA PHE A 84 -10.24 2.66 0.59
C PHE A 84 -10.69 1.64 1.62
N LYS A 85 -10.97 0.40 1.22
CA LYS A 85 -11.38 -0.68 2.14
C LYS A 85 -10.40 -0.85 3.32
N PRO A 86 -9.08 -1.04 3.13
CA PRO A 86 -8.15 -1.11 4.26
C PRO A 86 -8.08 0.20 5.03
N MET A 87 -8.14 1.36 4.37
CA MET A 87 -8.10 2.66 5.04
C MET A 87 -9.27 2.83 6.03
N ILE A 88 -10.49 2.48 5.62
CA ILE A 88 -11.70 2.58 6.45
C ILE A 88 -11.63 1.65 7.68
N VAL A 89 -10.91 0.53 7.58
CA VAL A 89 -10.74 -0.40 8.72
C VAL A 89 -9.59 0.04 9.64
N ILE A 90 -8.48 0.47 9.07
CA ILE A 90 -7.26 0.81 9.82
C ILE A 90 -7.40 2.13 10.56
N LEU A 91 -8.07 3.11 9.98
CA LEU A 91 -8.19 4.46 10.53
C LEU A 91 -8.99 4.52 11.84
N PRO A 92 -10.12 3.81 12.02
CA PRO A 92 -10.76 3.66 13.33
C PRO A 92 -9.87 3.01 14.38
N ILE A 93 -9.11 1.98 13.99
CA ILE A 93 -8.15 1.31 14.89
C ILE A 93 -7.04 2.28 15.28
N PHE A 94 -6.53 3.06 14.33
CA PHE A 94 -5.57 4.12 14.59
C PHE A 94 -6.10 5.10 15.62
N PHE A 95 -7.33 5.61 15.45
CA PHE A 95 -7.92 6.56 16.40
C PHE A 95 -8.17 5.96 17.77
N LEU A 96 -8.56 4.69 17.85
CA LEU A 96 -8.70 3.98 19.11
C LEU A 96 -7.36 3.92 19.85
N VAL A 97 -6.29 3.53 19.16
CA VAL A 97 -4.93 3.50 19.74
C VAL A 97 -4.47 4.92 20.11
N TYR A 98 -4.69 5.88 19.22
CA TYR A 98 -4.13 7.23 19.34
C TYR A 98 -4.82 8.09 20.42
N TYR A 99 -6.15 8.03 20.51
CA TYR A 99 -6.91 8.83 21.47
C TYR A 99 -7.21 8.07 22.76
N VAL A 100 -7.59 6.79 22.67
CA VAL A 100 -8.03 6.02 23.84
C VAL A 100 -6.84 5.37 24.53
N LEU A 101 -6.08 4.53 23.83
CA LEU A 101 -5.01 3.76 24.46
C LEU A 101 -3.87 4.66 24.94
N LEU A 102 -3.33 5.51 24.05
CA LEU A 102 -2.25 6.43 24.43
C LEU A 102 -2.72 7.46 25.46
N GLY A 103 -3.96 7.96 25.35
CA GLY A 103 -4.54 8.89 26.32
C GLY A 103 -4.64 8.27 27.71
N ALA A 104 -5.12 7.03 27.81
CA ALA A 104 -5.24 6.33 29.08
C ALA A 104 -3.87 6.02 29.72
N LEU A 105 -2.90 5.56 28.92
CA LEU A 105 -1.59 5.12 29.43
C LEU A 105 -0.61 6.26 29.72
N TYR A 106 -0.71 7.39 29.01
CA TYR A 106 0.30 8.45 29.03
C TYR A 106 -0.27 9.85 29.33
N SER A 107 -1.51 9.97 29.82
CA SER A 107 -2.10 11.25 30.23
C SER A 107 -1.28 12.01 31.27
N GLY A 108 -0.61 11.29 32.18
CA GLY A 108 0.24 11.88 33.23
C GLY A 108 1.54 12.52 32.73
N VAL A 109 1.96 12.20 31.50
CA VAL A 109 3.20 12.70 30.87
C VAL A 109 2.91 13.56 29.64
N ALA A 110 1.74 14.21 29.61
CA ALA A 110 1.28 14.93 28.42
C ALA A 110 2.16 16.13 28.02
N ASN A 111 2.85 16.73 28.99
CA ASN A 111 3.75 17.85 28.78
C ASN A 111 5.20 17.41 28.55
N ASP A 112 5.48 16.11 28.69
CA ASP A 112 6.81 15.56 28.50
C ASP A 112 7.09 15.43 27.00
N THR A 113 8.31 15.80 26.61
CA THR A 113 8.70 15.81 25.21
C THR A 113 10.05 15.15 24.97
N VAL A 114 10.20 14.58 23.78
CA VAL A 114 11.48 14.12 23.22
C VAL A 114 11.86 15.10 22.13
N TYR A 115 13.11 15.56 22.15
CA TYR A 115 13.63 16.49 21.14
C TYR A 115 14.33 15.71 20.03
N PHE A 116 13.86 15.89 18.79
CA PHE A 116 14.51 15.33 17.60
C PHE A 116 14.88 16.46 16.63
N ILE A 117 13.89 16.96 15.87
CA ILE A 117 13.96 18.19 15.08
C ILE A 117 13.05 19.28 15.70
N MET A 118 11.99 18.84 16.36
CA MET A 118 11.03 19.66 17.11
C MET A 118 10.64 18.90 18.40
N PRO A 119 10.12 19.57 19.44
CA PRO A 119 9.66 18.88 20.64
C PRO A 119 8.43 18.02 20.32
N LEU A 120 8.55 16.71 20.49
CA LEU A 120 7.49 15.74 20.27
C LEU A 120 6.96 15.23 21.61
N ASN A 121 5.67 15.42 21.87
CA ASN A 121 4.98 14.75 22.98
C ASN A 121 4.68 13.27 22.64
N TYR A 122 4.07 12.52 23.56
CA TYR A 122 3.78 11.10 23.35
C TYR A 122 2.96 10.82 22.09
N LYS A 123 2.00 11.69 21.75
CA LYS A 123 1.20 11.58 20.53
C LYS A 123 2.04 11.82 19.27
N GLY A 124 2.86 12.87 19.28
CA GLY A 124 3.76 13.20 18.19
C GLY A 124 4.81 12.12 17.97
N LEU A 125 5.38 11.57 19.04
CA LEU A 125 6.35 10.47 18.98
C LEU A 125 5.74 9.20 18.39
N PHE A 126 4.54 8.82 18.84
CA PHE A 126 3.81 7.69 18.25
C PHE A 126 3.54 7.92 16.77
N PHE A 127 3.00 9.08 16.40
CA PHE A 127 2.69 9.40 15.01
C PHE A 127 3.94 9.37 14.12
N ALA A 128 5.03 10.00 14.57
CA ALA A 128 6.31 9.98 13.86
C ALA A 128 6.84 8.55 13.68
N THR A 129 6.76 7.72 14.73
CA THR A 129 7.18 6.31 14.67
C THR A 129 6.38 5.54 13.63
N VAL A 130 5.04 5.64 13.67
CA VAL A 130 4.15 4.95 12.72
C VAL A 130 4.39 5.45 11.30
N LEU A 131 4.60 6.74 11.10
CA LEU A 131 4.86 7.33 9.79
C LEU A 131 6.19 6.84 9.21
N ILE A 132 7.28 6.94 9.96
CA ILE A 132 8.62 6.51 9.52
C ILE A 132 8.61 5.01 9.19
N LEU A 133 8.04 4.19 10.08
CA LEU A 133 7.94 2.74 9.84
C LEU A 133 7.02 2.43 8.67
N GLY A 134 5.92 3.17 8.50
CA GLY A 134 5.02 3.03 7.36
C GLY A 134 5.75 3.26 6.03
N PHE A 135 6.59 4.29 5.96
CA PHE A 135 7.44 4.55 4.79
C PHE A 135 8.46 3.43 4.55
N ILE A 136 9.17 2.98 5.59
CA ILE A 136 10.14 1.89 5.49
C ILE A 136 9.46 0.60 5.01
N LEU A 137 8.34 0.22 5.63
CA LEU A 137 7.58 -0.97 5.26
C LEU A 137 7.04 -0.87 3.83
N SER A 138 6.59 0.30 3.40
CA SER A 138 6.15 0.54 2.01
C SER A 138 7.27 0.26 1.00
N ILE A 139 8.48 0.75 1.27
CA ILE A 139 9.65 0.49 0.41
C ILE A 139 9.99 -1.01 0.40
N VAL A 140 10.01 -1.66 1.56
CA VAL A 140 10.29 -3.10 1.68
C VAL A 140 9.26 -3.92 0.90
N ILE A 141 7.97 -3.61 1.03
CA ILE A 141 6.89 -4.29 0.30
C ILE A 141 7.05 -4.08 -1.21
N LEU A 142 7.36 -2.87 -1.66
CA LEU A 142 7.58 -2.58 -3.08
C LEU A 142 8.73 -3.42 -3.66
N ILE A 143 9.84 -3.54 -2.92
CA ILE A 143 10.98 -4.36 -3.32
C ILE A 143 10.58 -5.84 -3.38
N TYR A 144 9.91 -6.34 -2.34
CA TYR A 144 9.43 -7.73 -2.28
C TYR A 144 8.48 -8.07 -3.43
N ASP A 145 7.49 -7.21 -3.69
CA ASP A 145 6.50 -7.40 -4.74
C ASP A 145 7.14 -7.36 -6.14
N ARG A 146 8.17 -6.53 -6.33
CA ARG A 146 8.93 -6.44 -7.60
C ARG A 146 9.78 -7.69 -7.83
N ILE A 147 10.38 -8.27 -6.81
CA ILE A 147 11.15 -9.52 -6.93
C ILE A 147 10.19 -10.67 -7.27
N LYS A 148 9.10 -10.81 -6.51
CA LYS A 148 8.11 -11.87 -6.72
C LYS A 148 7.47 -11.84 -8.12
N ALA A 149 7.18 -10.64 -8.64
CA ALA A 149 6.65 -10.49 -10.00
C ALA A 149 7.61 -11.03 -11.08
N LYS A 150 8.93 -10.89 -10.89
CA LYS A 150 9.93 -11.42 -11.84
C LYS A 150 10.00 -12.94 -11.81
N GLU A 151 9.82 -13.55 -10.64
CA GLU A 151 9.81 -15.01 -10.48
C GLU A 151 8.60 -15.64 -11.18
N GLU A 152 7.41 -15.05 -10.99
CA GLU A 152 6.17 -15.49 -11.65
C GLU A 152 6.30 -15.44 -13.18
N GLN A 153 6.94 -14.40 -13.74
CA GLN A 153 7.20 -14.30 -15.18
C GLN A 153 8.19 -15.34 -15.72
N LYS A 154 9.26 -15.64 -14.97
CA LYS A 154 10.25 -16.65 -15.36
C LYS A 154 9.66 -18.05 -15.38
N GLN A 155 8.81 -18.39 -14.41
CA GLN A 155 8.15 -19.70 -14.36
C GLN A 155 7.17 -19.92 -15.52
N SER A 156 6.39 -18.90 -15.91
CA SER A 156 5.49 -19.00 -17.06
C SER A 156 6.25 -19.26 -18.38
N GLN A 157 7.38 -18.58 -18.59
CA GLN A 157 8.21 -18.77 -19.80
C GLN A 157 8.88 -20.16 -19.87
N MET A 158 9.30 -20.73 -18.73
CA MET A 158 9.86 -22.09 -18.69
C MET A 158 8.79 -23.17 -18.91
N THR A 159 7.57 -22.95 -18.45
CA THR A 159 6.47 -23.92 -18.60
C THR A 159 5.96 -23.98 -20.05
N GLU A 160 5.90 -22.84 -20.75
CA GLU A 160 5.54 -22.80 -22.19
C GLU A 160 6.66 -23.32 -23.10
N GLY A 161 7.94 -23.11 -22.75
CA GLY A 161 9.08 -23.59 -23.53
C GLY A 161 9.28 -25.12 -23.51
N THR A 162 8.75 -25.82 -22.50
CA THR A 162 8.97 -27.27 -22.34
C THR A 162 7.82 -28.11 -22.93
N GLY A 163 6.69 -27.50 -23.31
CA GLY A 163 5.53 -28.18 -23.88
C GLY A 163 5.52 -28.34 -25.41
N SER A 164 6.49 -27.75 -26.13
CA SER A 164 6.52 -27.70 -27.61
C SER A 164 7.44 -28.76 -28.26
N SER A 165 7.99 -29.71 -27.50
CA SER A 165 8.96 -30.71 -28.00
C SER A 165 8.43 -32.15 -28.08
N LEU A 166 7.12 -32.38 -27.85
CA LEU A 166 6.50 -33.70 -28.03
C LEU A 166 5.47 -33.67 -29.17
N HIS A 167 5.96 -33.44 -30.39
CA HIS A 167 5.33 -34.02 -31.58
C HIS A 167 6.43 -34.48 -32.54
N PRO A 168 6.93 -35.71 -32.41
CA PRO A 168 7.54 -36.37 -33.55
C PRO A 168 6.44 -36.52 -34.59
N GLN A 169 6.66 -35.87 -35.74
CA GLN A 169 5.97 -36.21 -36.96
C GLN A 169 6.27 -37.68 -37.28
N GLU A 170 5.31 -38.57 -37.06
CA GLU A 170 5.24 -39.80 -37.84
C GLU A 170 4.59 -39.46 -39.19
N ILE A 171 5.44 -39.03 -40.11
CA ILE A 171 5.18 -39.08 -41.54
C ILE A 171 5.81 -40.38 -42.07
N ASN A 172 4.93 -41.27 -42.53
CA ASN A 172 5.09 -42.11 -43.71
C ASN A 172 5.91 -43.42 -43.60
N LYS A 173 5.18 -44.54 -43.59
CA LYS A 173 5.42 -45.70 -44.46
C LYS A 173 4.12 -46.45 -44.71
#